data_AF-A0A2V7SLI6-F1
#
_entry.id   AF-A0A2V7SLI6-F1
#
_cell.length_a   1.000
_cell.length_b   1.000
_cell.length_c   1.000
_cell.angle_alpha   90.00
_cell.angle_beta   90.00
_cell.angle_gamma   90.00
#
_symmetry.space_group_name_H-M   'P 1'
#
loop_
_entity.id
_entity.type
_entity.pdbx_description
1 polymer ?
#
loop_
_entity_poly.entity_id
_entity_poly.type
_entity_poly.pdbx_seq_one_letter_code
_entity_poly.pdbx_strand_id
1 'polypeptide(L)'
;MQPSGYGNLSDGRLDATFAALADPTRRAILARLASGEASVRELTEPFAMSQAAVSKHLKVLERAGLISRAQDAQRRPRRLEATPLAEA
;
A
#
# COMPACT_ATOMS: atom_id res chain seq x y z
N MET A 1 -12.10 -37.00 -7.11
CA MET A 1 -11.72 -35.67 -7.66
C MET A 1 -11.25 -34.83 -6.48
N GLN A 2 -9.94 -34.75 -6.27
CA GLN A 2 -9.35 -33.93 -5.20
C GLN A 2 -9.47 -32.46 -5.63
N PRO A 3 -10.02 -31.54 -4.83
CA PRO A 3 -9.96 -30.12 -5.16
C PRO A 3 -8.49 -29.68 -5.08
N SER A 4 -7.93 -29.32 -6.23
CA SER A 4 -6.58 -28.75 -6.32
C SER A 4 -6.53 -27.52 -5.42
N GLY A 5 -5.70 -27.57 -4.38
CA GLY A 5 -5.63 -26.54 -3.35
C GLY A 5 -5.06 -25.22 -3.90
N TYR A 6 -5.88 -24.19 -3.94
CA TYR A 6 -5.49 -22.77 -3.96
C TYR A 6 -5.10 -22.31 -2.56
N GLY A 7 -4.22 -23.07 -1.91
CA GLY A 7 -3.86 -22.84 -0.51
C GLY A 7 -2.35 -22.83 -0.36
N ASN A 8 -1.69 -21.89 -1.01
CA ASN A 8 -0.26 -21.65 -0.84
C ASN A 8 -0.04 -20.30 -0.14
N LEU A 9 1.09 -20.10 0.54
CA LEU A 9 1.40 -18.83 1.22
C LEU A 9 1.36 -17.61 0.26
N SER A 10 1.52 -17.85 -1.04
CA SER A 10 1.31 -16.88 -2.11
C SER A 10 -0.13 -16.33 -2.16
N ASP A 11 -1.14 -17.16 -1.88
CA ASP A 11 -2.56 -16.74 -1.91
C ASP A 11 -2.83 -15.71 -0.81
N GLY A 12 -2.24 -15.87 0.38
CA GLY A 12 -2.38 -14.88 1.46
C GLY A 12 -1.79 -13.51 1.11
N ARG A 13 -0.67 -13.48 0.37
CA ARG A 13 -0.05 -12.23 -0.09
C ARG A 13 -0.83 -11.60 -1.23
N LEU A 14 -1.35 -12.41 -2.15
CA LEU A 14 -2.24 -12.00 -3.24
C LEU A 14 -3.53 -11.40 -2.68
N ASP A 15 -4.19 -12.10 -1.76
CA ASP A 15 -5.40 -11.64 -1.08
C ASP A 15 -5.16 -10.32 -0.35
N ALA A 16 -4.04 -10.19 0.38
CA ALA A 16 -3.68 -8.94 1.04
C ALA A 16 -3.46 -7.79 0.04
N THR A 17 -2.82 -8.07 -1.09
CA THR A 17 -2.59 -7.10 -2.16
C THR A 17 -3.91 -6.65 -2.79
N PHE A 18 -4.76 -7.58 -3.23
CA PHE A 18 -6.04 -7.24 -3.84
C PHE A 18 -6.99 -6.56 -2.85
N ALA A 19 -7.04 -7.02 -1.60
CA ALA A 19 -7.78 -6.36 -0.54
C ALA A 19 -7.28 -4.93 -0.33
N ALA A 20 -5.96 -4.70 -0.35
CA ALA A 20 -5.39 -3.36 -0.27
C ALA A 20 -5.72 -2.51 -1.51
N LEU A 21 -5.77 -3.08 -2.72
CA LEU A 21 -6.12 -2.35 -3.93
C LEU A 21 -7.63 -2.10 -4.10
N ALA A 22 -8.50 -2.78 -3.36
CA ALA A 22 -9.95 -2.63 -3.48
C ALA A 22 -10.49 -1.24 -3.10
N ASP A 23 -9.77 -0.49 -2.27
CA ASP A 23 -10.19 0.84 -1.78
C ASP A 23 -9.69 1.98 -2.68
N PRO A 24 -10.56 2.91 -3.10
CA PRO A 24 -10.19 3.99 -4.01
C PRO A 24 -9.17 4.98 -3.40
N THR A 25 -9.24 5.25 -2.09
CA THR A 25 -8.28 6.12 -1.40
C THR A 25 -6.89 5.50 -1.41
N ARG A 26 -6.78 4.19 -1.17
CA ARG A 26 -5.50 3.46 -1.26
C ARG A 26 -4.92 3.52 -2.66
N ARG A 27 -5.74 3.31 -3.71
CA ARG A 27 -5.28 3.47 -5.10
C ARG A 27 -4.82 4.89 -5.42
N ALA A 28 -5.53 5.91 -4.92
CA ALA A 28 -5.14 7.31 -5.10
C ALA A 28 -3.79 7.63 -4.41
N ILE A 29 -3.56 7.10 -3.21
CA ILE A 29 -2.26 7.23 -2.51
C ILE A 29 -1.14 6.58 -3.33
N LEU A 30 -1.35 5.37 -3.84
CA LEU A 30 -0.36 4.68 -4.67
C LEU A 30 -0.09 5.45 -5.97
N ALA A 31 -1.12 5.97 -6.62
CA ALA A 31 -0.98 6.82 -7.81
C ALA A 31 -0.15 8.09 -7.51
N ARG A 32 -0.37 8.73 -6.34
CA ARG A 32 0.46 9.87 -5.91
C ARG A 32 1.91 9.48 -5.67
N LEU A 33 2.16 8.30 -5.09
CA LEU A 33 3.52 7.80 -4.85
C LEU A 33 4.23 7.31 -6.11
N ALA A 34 3.49 6.96 -7.17
CA ALA A 34 4.05 6.65 -8.48
C ALA A 34 4.77 7.86 -9.10
N SER A 35 4.36 9.09 -8.76
CA SER A 35 5.04 10.32 -9.17
C SER A 35 6.26 10.69 -8.32
N GLY A 36 6.57 9.91 -7.29
CA GLY A 36 7.70 10.14 -6.38
C GLY A 36 7.32 10.03 -4.90
N GLU A 37 8.35 9.96 -4.05
CA GLU A 37 8.18 9.86 -2.60
C GLU A 37 7.39 11.04 -2.02
N ALA A 38 6.64 10.78 -0.95
CA ALA A 38 5.85 11.81 -0.28
C ALA A 38 5.73 11.55 1.23
N SER A 39 5.72 12.61 2.02
CA SER A 39 5.41 12.56 3.44
C SER A 39 3.93 12.26 3.69
N VAL A 40 3.60 11.83 4.91
CA VAL A 40 2.19 11.59 5.29
C VAL A 40 1.34 12.84 5.14
N ARG A 41 1.91 14.02 5.37
CA ARG A 41 1.22 15.30 5.24
C ARG A 41 0.84 15.58 3.78
N GLU A 42 1.80 15.46 2.86
CA GLU A 42 1.57 15.63 1.42
C GLU A 42 0.57 14.59 0.87
N LEU A 43 0.60 13.37 1.43
CA LEU A 43 -0.39 12.33 1.10
C LEU A 43 -1.77 12.59 1.71
N THR A 44 -1.91 13.51 2.65
CA THR A 44 -3.21 13.86 3.27
C THR A 44 -3.85 15.06 2.58
N GLU A 45 -3.06 16.03 2.11
CA GLU A 45 -3.52 17.25 1.43
C GLU A 45 -4.62 17.07 0.36
N PRO A 46 -4.55 16.08 -0.55
CA PRO A 46 -5.58 15.93 -1.58
C PRO A 46 -6.90 15.34 -1.07
N PHE A 47 -6.96 14.89 0.18
CA PHE A 47 -8.14 14.23 0.73
C PHE A 47 -8.83 15.11 1.78
N ALA A 48 -10.17 15.16 1.73
CA ALA A 48 -11.00 15.79 2.76
C ALA A 48 -11.13 14.89 4.02
N MET A 49 -10.03 14.28 4.47
CA MET A 49 -10.02 13.38 5.63
C MET A 49 -8.86 13.69 6.57
N SER A 50 -8.95 13.19 7.81
CA SER A 50 -7.92 13.41 8.80
C SER A 50 -6.64 12.62 8.49
N GLN A 51 -5.50 13.12 8.99
CA GLN A 51 -4.22 12.41 8.90
C GLN A 51 -4.27 11.01 9.53
N ALA A 52 -5.11 10.82 10.56
CA ALA A 52 -5.33 9.52 11.19
C ALA A 52 -6.01 8.52 10.24
N ALA A 53 -6.99 8.98 9.45
CA ALA A 53 -7.64 8.16 8.43
C ALA A 53 -6.62 7.72 7.36
N VAL A 54 -5.86 8.67 6.79
CA VAL A 54 -4.79 8.36 5.82
C VAL A 54 -3.76 7.41 6.40
N SER A 55 -3.35 7.60 7.67
CA SER A 55 -2.41 6.71 8.35
C SER A 55 -2.92 5.27 8.46
N LYS A 56 -4.24 5.06 8.59
CA LYS A 56 -4.84 3.71 8.55
C LYS A 56 -4.69 3.08 7.17
N HIS A 57 -4.95 3.84 6.10
CA HIS A 57 -4.73 3.38 4.72
C HIS A 57 -3.25 3.03 4.46
N LEU A 58 -2.32 3.87 4.92
CA LEU A 58 -0.88 3.62 4.79
C LEU A 58 -0.44 2.34 5.51
N LYS A 59 -0.96 2.06 6.70
CA LYS A 59 -0.66 0.79 7.42
C LYS A 59 -1.13 -0.44 6.65
N VAL A 60 -2.28 -0.37 5.98
CA VAL A 60 -2.78 -1.48 5.15
C VAL A 60 -1.88 -1.68 3.94
N LEU A 61 -1.50 -0.59 3.25
CA LEU A 61 -0.58 -0.65 2.12
C LEU A 61 0.80 -1.19 2.52
N GLU A 62 1.33 -0.79 3.67
CA GLU A 62 2.62 -1.26 4.20
C GLU A 62 2.57 -2.76 4.55
N ARG A 63 1.45 -3.23 5.11
CA ARG A 63 1.23 -4.66 5.39
C ARG A 63 1.10 -5.52 4.13
N ALA A 64 0.51 -4.97 3.07
CA ALA A 64 0.46 -5.60 1.76
C ALA A 64 1.80 -5.51 1.00
N GLY A 65 2.80 -4.83 1.57
CA GLY A 65 4.11 -4.62 0.95
C GLY A 65 4.11 -3.59 -0.17
N LEU A 66 3.01 -2.89 -0.43
CA LEU A 66 2.86 -1.95 -1.55
C LEU A 66 3.54 -0.60 -1.32
N ILE A 67 3.91 -0.29 -0.08
CA ILE A 67 4.70 0.89 0.27
C ILE A 67 5.73 0.56 1.34
N SER A 68 6.81 1.33 1.37
CA SER A 68 7.83 1.30 2.41
C SER A 68 8.05 2.68 3.03
N ARG A 69 8.82 2.71 4.12
CA ARG A 69 9.34 3.95 4.73
C ARG A 69 10.75 4.19 4.21
N ALA A 70 11.00 5.35 3.63
CA ALA A 70 12.34 5.77 3.26
C ALA A 70 13.18 6.10 4.50
N GLN A 71 14.50 5.89 4.40
CA GLN A 71 15.45 6.03 5.52
C GLN A 71 15.67 7.48 5.98
N ASP A 72 15.22 8.49 5.23
CA ASP A 72 15.31 9.89 5.65
C ASP A 72 14.51 10.10 6.94
N ALA A 73 15.24 10.16 8.06
CA ALA A 73 14.69 10.16 9.41
C ALA A 73 13.91 11.44 9.76
N GLN A 74 14.16 12.55 9.04
CA GLN A 74 13.51 13.84 9.32
C GLN A 74 12.13 13.94 8.68
N ARG A 75 11.99 13.55 7.40
CA ARG A 75 10.70 13.64 6.69
C ARG A 75 9.92 12.34 6.63
N ARG A 76 10.59 11.20 6.86
CA ARG A 76 10.04 9.83 6.77
C ARG A 76 9.13 9.66 5.55
N PRO A 77 9.63 9.91 4.32
CA PRO A 77 8.83 9.75 3.12
C PRO A 77 8.30 8.33 2.99
N ARG A 78 7.13 8.19 2.37
CA ARG A 78 6.64 6.90 1.87
C ARG A 78 7.06 6.75 0.42
N ARG A 79 7.45 5.53 0.07
CA ARG A 79 7.85 5.12 -1.27
C ARG A 79 6.92 4.02 -1.74
N LEU A 80 6.57 4.05 -3.03
CA LEU A 80 5.86 2.96 -3.69
C LEU A 80 6.81 1.76 -3.86
N GLU A 81 6.35 0.57 -3.50
CA GLU A 81 7.05 -0.69 -3.76
C GLU A 81 6.27 -1.47 -4.81
N ALA A 82 6.87 -1.63 -5.99
CA ALA A 82 6.26 -2.35 -7.12
C ALA A 82 6.45 -3.87 -7.05
N THR A 83 7.42 -4.34 -6.26
CA THR A 83 7.81 -5.75 -6.12
C THR A 83 6.64 -6.70 -5.79
N PRO A 84 5.69 -6.36 -4.89
CA PRO A 84 4.58 -7.27 -4.59
C PRO A 84 3.61 -7.51 -5.75
N LEU A 85 3.53 -6.61 -6.74
CA LEU A 85 2.69 -6.81 -7.93
C LEU A 85 3.41 -7.62 -9.01
N ALA A 86 4.74 -7.63 -9.00
CA ALA A 86 5.56 -8.41 -9.94
C ALA A 86 5.73 -9.87 -9.52
N GLU A 87 5.60 -10.16 -8.22
CA GLU A 87 5.74 -11.50 -7.63
C GLU A 87 4.40 -12.19 -7.31
N ALA A 88 3.30 -11.49 -7.58
CA ALA A 88 1.90 -11.92 -7.44
C ALA A 88 1.41 -12.55 -8.75
#